data_AF-A0AA43TNX2-F1
#
_entry.id   AF-A0AA43TNX2-F1
#
_cell.length_a   1.000
_cell.length_b   1.000
_cell.length_c   1.000
_cell.angle_alpha   90.00
_cell.angle_beta   90.00
_cell.angle_gamma   90.00
#
_symmetry.space_group_name_H-M   'P 1'
#
loop_
_entity.id
_entity.type
_entity.pdbx_description
1 polymer ?
#
loop_
_entity_poly.entity_id
_entity_poly.type
_entity_poly.pdbx_seq_one_letter_code
_entity_poly.pdbx_strand_id
1 'polypeptide(L)'
;MGTRSGGTRESVNHIAHLLHSQKSLSPYSVRCEEITKPDPKKNVSAAKWGPLIQVEIVGFCMSVALFVLSLVRRDGFALLATLLLSGLSSLIGVGSQYKIDIMSRRSTRNVPKDSIVIKYPNGAFRVIRCEEEVARGLYWAPEECKYKYGDTTYRLISLVGTLALMVGVVCLANSTSLLQVVFAVCYLALNALYWVVAALPPGSNWDLSCYDVEPIHYEGGEDNKSFTQALWKAIAITESADWVKTPGVAPVSKGWELWVKKAKEAVERHQDQRKSCDEIAEKSTGVKSLPDFDWEEELTLCLDHYVKE
;
A
#
# COMPACT_ATOMS: atom_id res chain seq x y z
N MET A 1 8.05 8.27 8.37
CA MET A 1 9.14 8.49 9.35
C MET A 1 8.84 7.69 10.61
N GLY A 2 9.83 7.01 11.21
CA GLY A 2 9.72 6.39 12.53
C GLY A 2 9.92 7.40 13.65
N THR A 3 9.05 7.39 14.65
CA THR A 3 9.01 8.43 15.70
C THR A 3 10.07 8.23 16.78
N ARG A 4 10.40 6.99 17.12
CA ARG A 4 11.46 6.64 18.09
C ARG A 4 12.66 5.96 17.45
N SER A 5 12.44 5.20 16.37
CA SER A 5 13.51 4.55 15.60
C SER A 5 14.33 5.49 14.73
N GLY A 6 13.84 6.72 14.47
CA GLY A 6 14.55 7.74 13.67
C GLY A 6 14.66 7.44 12.17
N GLY A 7 14.09 6.33 11.69
CA GLY A 7 14.14 5.97 10.28
C GLY A 7 13.27 6.87 9.41
N THR A 8 13.85 7.53 8.40
CA THR A 8 13.12 8.37 7.44
C THR A 8 13.12 7.75 6.06
N ARG A 9 11.99 7.84 5.36
CA ARG A 9 11.84 7.41 3.97
C ARG A 9 10.86 8.33 3.27
N GLU A 10 11.16 8.67 2.02
CA GLU A 10 10.36 9.61 1.21
C GLU A 10 9.12 8.95 0.60
N SER A 11 9.17 7.64 0.34
CA SER A 11 8.07 6.88 -0.26
C SER A 11 7.62 5.72 0.62
N VAL A 12 6.33 5.42 0.51
CA VAL A 12 5.69 4.26 1.14
C VAL A 12 5.71 3.11 0.13
N ASN A 13 6.01 1.91 0.61
CA ASN A 13 5.97 0.67 -0.18
C ASN A 13 4.58 0.41 -0.80
N HIS A 14 4.50 -0.39 -1.86
CA HIS A 14 3.24 -0.61 -2.58
C HIS A 14 2.16 -1.22 -1.70
N ILE A 15 2.48 -2.27 -0.93
CA ILE A 15 1.51 -2.95 -0.05
C ILE A 15 1.02 -2.00 1.04
N ALA A 16 1.93 -1.22 1.63
CA ALA A 16 1.59 -0.21 2.62
C ALA A 16 0.67 0.86 2.01
N HIS A 17 0.94 1.30 0.78
CA HIS A 17 0.06 2.21 0.07
C HIS A 17 -1.31 1.59 -0.18
N LEU A 18 -1.41 0.33 -0.60
CA LEU A 18 -2.69 -0.36 -0.81
C LEU A 18 -3.53 -0.45 0.46
N LEU A 19 -2.89 -0.74 1.60
CA LEU A 19 -3.53 -0.79 2.91
C LEU A 19 -4.14 0.58 3.27
N HIS A 20 -3.43 1.65 2.94
CA HIS A 20 -3.83 3.02 3.29
C HIS A 20 -4.72 3.72 2.27
N SER A 21 -4.68 3.29 1.00
CA SER A 21 -5.30 3.93 -0.16
C SER A 21 -6.83 3.84 -0.17
N GLN A 22 -7.45 3.09 0.73
CA GLN A 22 -8.90 2.92 0.72
C GLN A 22 -9.69 4.20 1.06
N LYS A 23 -9.06 5.22 1.65
CA LYS A 23 -9.69 6.51 1.95
C LYS A 23 -8.70 7.66 1.75
N SER A 24 -9.01 8.58 0.84
CA SER A 24 -8.32 9.87 0.73
C SER A 24 -8.47 10.64 2.04
N LEU A 25 -7.37 11.20 2.55
CA LEU A 25 -7.42 12.05 3.74
C LEU A 25 -7.92 13.45 3.35
N SER A 26 -8.80 14.04 4.17
CA SER A 26 -9.16 15.46 4.08
C SER A 26 -7.93 16.33 4.37
N PRO A 27 -7.84 17.54 3.79
CA PRO A 27 -6.75 18.46 4.09
C PRO A 27 -6.60 18.70 5.59
N TYR A 28 -5.35 18.68 6.08
CA TYR A 28 -5.01 18.88 7.51
C TYR A 28 -5.63 17.86 8.48
N SER A 29 -6.17 16.74 8.01
CA SER A 29 -6.66 15.70 8.92
C SER A 29 -5.52 14.92 9.57
N VAL A 30 -5.77 14.47 10.80
CA VAL A 30 -4.86 13.58 11.53
C VAL A 30 -5.60 12.29 11.84
N ARG A 31 -5.22 11.21 11.16
CA ARG A 31 -5.78 9.87 11.39
C ARG A 31 -4.78 8.99 12.11
N CYS A 32 -5.28 8.21 13.07
CA CYS A 32 -4.48 7.25 13.80
C CYS A 32 -5.01 5.85 13.60
N GLU A 33 -4.12 4.92 13.27
CA GLU A 33 -4.46 3.55 13.00
C GLU A 33 -3.49 2.65 13.76
N GLU A 34 -4.00 1.63 14.43
CA GLU A 34 -3.19 0.54 14.98
C GLU A 34 -3.20 -0.61 13.99
N ILE A 35 -2.00 -1.03 13.56
CA ILE A 35 -1.84 -2.15 12.65
C ILE A 35 -1.26 -3.32 13.41
N THR A 36 -2.01 -4.41 13.45
CA THR A 36 -1.55 -5.67 14.03
C THR A 36 -1.51 -6.75 12.96
N LYS A 37 -0.63 -7.74 13.15
CA LYS A 37 -0.54 -8.93 12.31
C LYS A 37 -0.93 -10.14 13.17
N PRO A 38 -2.21 -10.58 13.16
CA PRO A 38 -2.66 -11.67 14.03
C PRO A 38 -1.89 -12.97 13.78
N ASP A 39 -1.64 -13.28 12.50
CA ASP A 39 -0.92 -14.47 12.07
C ASP A 39 0.45 -14.12 11.48
N PRO A 40 1.58 -14.34 12.18
CA PRO A 40 2.90 -13.98 11.67
C PRO A 40 3.28 -14.76 10.41
N LYS A 41 2.73 -15.97 10.22
CA LYS A 41 3.01 -16.86 9.09
C LYS A 41 2.20 -16.56 7.83
N LYS A 42 1.11 -15.80 7.93
CA LYS A 42 0.28 -15.44 6.79
C LYS A 42 0.93 -14.29 6.03
N ASN A 43 1.14 -14.48 4.73
CA ASN A 43 1.69 -13.45 3.85
C ASN A 43 0.58 -12.84 3.00
N VAL A 44 0.84 -11.62 2.53
CA VAL A 44 0.00 -10.95 1.53
C VAL A 44 -0.04 -11.81 0.28
N SER A 45 -1.23 -12.00 -0.26
CA SER A 45 -1.45 -12.79 -1.47
C SER A 45 -2.39 -12.06 -2.43
N ALA A 46 -2.38 -12.46 -3.69
CA ALA A 46 -3.38 -12.00 -4.64
C ALA A 46 -4.77 -12.46 -4.19
N ALA A 47 -5.78 -11.62 -4.37
CA ALA A 47 -7.15 -11.95 -4.02
C ALA A 47 -7.62 -13.17 -4.82
N LYS A 48 -8.13 -14.20 -4.11
CA LYS A 48 -8.61 -15.45 -4.73
C LYS A 48 -9.75 -15.24 -5.75
N TRP A 49 -10.47 -14.13 -5.61
CA TRP A 49 -11.56 -13.71 -6.50
C TRP A 49 -11.39 -12.24 -6.90
N GLY A 50 -10.17 -11.85 -7.25
CA GLY A 50 -9.90 -10.51 -7.77
C GLY A 50 -10.53 -10.29 -9.15
N PRO A 51 -10.80 -9.03 -9.55
CA PRO A 51 -11.29 -8.68 -10.89
C PRO A 51 -10.47 -9.29 -12.03
N LEU A 52 -9.14 -9.40 -11.85
CA LEU A 52 -8.25 -10.04 -12.81
C LEU A 52 -8.62 -11.52 -13.08
N ILE A 53 -8.98 -12.28 -12.03
CA ILE A 53 -9.36 -13.69 -12.17
C ILE A 53 -10.67 -13.82 -12.96
N GLN A 54 -11.60 -12.87 -12.82
CA GLN A 54 -12.83 -12.87 -13.61
C GLN A 54 -12.53 -12.68 -15.11
N VAL A 55 -11.59 -11.78 -15.46
CA VAL A 55 -11.17 -11.57 -16.85
C VAL A 55 -10.45 -12.81 -17.39
N GLU A 56 -9.63 -13.48 -16.59
CA GLU A 56 -9.00 -14.75 -16.96
C GLU A 56 -10.03 -15.85 -17.24
N ILE A 57 -11.10 -15.96 -16.43
CA ILE A 57 -12.20 -16.91 -16.67
C ILE A 57 -12.91 -16.59 -17.99
N VAL A 58 -13.19 -15.31 -18.27
CA VAL A 58 -13.78 -14.89 -19.54
C VAL A 58 -12.86 -15.23 -20.72
N GLY A 59 -11.56 -14.96 -20.60
CA GLY A 59 -10.56 -15.31 -21.60
C GLY A 59 -10.48 -16.83 -21.85
N PHE A 60 -10.54 -17.62 -20.79
CA PHE A 60 -10.61 -19.08 -20.88
C PHE A 60 -11.87 -19.55 -21.62
N CYS A 61 -13.05 -19.02 -21.27
CA CYS A 61 -14.30 -19.33 -21.97
C CYS A 61 -14.24 -18.95 -23.45
N MET A 62 -13.65 -17.79 -23.79
CA MET A 62 -13.45 -17.36 -25.18
C MET A 62 -12.50 -18.30 -25.94
N SER A 63 -11.41 -18.75 -25.31
CA SER A 63 -10.50 -19.73 -25.91
C SER A 63 -11.21 -21.05 -26.23
N VAL A 64 -12.03 -21.58 -25.31
CA VAL A 64 -12.84 -22.79 -25.55
C VAL A 64 -13.83 -22.58 -26.69
N ALA A 65 -14.50 -21.43 -26.75
CA ALA A 65 -15.42 -21.10 -27.83
C ALA A 65 -14.72 -21.04 -29.20
N LEU A 66 -13.55 -20.41 -29.27
CA LEU A 66 -12.72 -20.35 -30.48
C LEU A 66 -12.23 -21.75 -30.92
N PHE A 67 -11.86 -22.60 -29.96
CA PHE A 67 -11.45 -23.97 -30.22
C PHE A 67 -12.61 -24.79 -30.83
N VAL A 68 -13.80 -24.74 -30.22
CA VAL A 68 -15.00 -25.42 -30.74
C VAL A 68 -15.38 -24.88 -32.12
N LEU A 69 -15.34 -23.56 -32.32
CA LEU A 69 -15.68 -22.96 -33.60
C LEU A 69 -14.69 -23.37 -34.70
N SER A 70 -13.40 -23.47 -34.38
CA SER A 70 -12.37 -23.95 -35.31
C SER A 70 -12.59 -25.41 -35.72
N LEU A 71 -13.02 -26.26 -34.78
CA LEU A 71 -13.39 -27.65 -35.07
C LEU A 71 -14.61 -27.76 -35.98
N VAL A 72 -15.68 -27.01 -35.68
CA VAL A 72 -16.92 -27.01 -36.48
C VAL A 72 -16.65 -26.55 -37.92
N ARG A 73 -15.77 -25.56 -38.09
CA ARG A 73 -15.38 -25.03 -39.41
C ARG A 73 -14.28 -25.85 -40.10
N ARG A 74 -13.72 -26.87 -39.44
CA ARG A 74 -12.65 -27.72 -39.93
C ARG A 74 -11.41 -26.93 -40.40
N ASP A 75 -11.11 -25.83 -39.72
CA ASP A 75 -9.96 -24.99 -40.02
C ASP A 75 -8.76 -25.41 -39.15
N GLY A 76 -7.83 -26.14 -39.76
CA GLY A 76 -6.64 -26.65 -39.07
C GLY A 76 -5.67 -25.55 -38.62
N PHE A 77 -5.56 -24.46 -39.39
CA PHE A 77 -4.67 -23.35 -39.05
C PHE A 77 -5.22 -22.55 -37.87
N ALA A 78 -6.53 -22.29 -37.83
CA ALA A 78 -7.17 -21.66 -36.68
C ALA A 78 -7.10 -22.53 -35.41
N LEU A 79 -7.26 -23.85 -35.56
CA LEU A 79 -7.15 -24.78 -34.44
C LEU A 79 -5.73 -24.77 -33.86
N LEU A 80 -4.71 -24.85 -34.72
CA LEU A 80 -3.31 -24.81 -34.29
C LEU A 80 -2.97 -23.47 -33.64
N ALA A 81 -3.44 -22.35 -34.21
CA ALA A 81 -3.29 -21.03 -33.61
C ALA A 81 -3.92 -20.95 -32.21
N THR A 82 -5.14 -21.48 -32.05
CA THR A 82 -5.84 -21.50 -30.74
C THR A 82 -5.05 -22.29 -29.70
N LEU A 83 -4.52 -23.46 -30.06
CA LEU A 83 -3.72 -24.31 -29.17
C LEU A 83 -2.42 -23.62 -28.76
N LEU A 84 -1.70 -23.03 -29.73
CA LEU A 84 -0.43 -22.34 -29.47
C LEU A 84 -0.62 -21.11 -28.59
N LEU A 85 -1.64 -20.28 -28.85
CA LEU A 85 -1.92 -19.08 -28.07
C LEU A 85 -2.44 -19.39 -26.66
N SER A 86 -3.23 -20.45 -26.50
CA SER A 86 -3.69 -20.91 -25.17
C SER A 86 -2.55 -21.53 -24.36
N GLY A 87 -1.70 -22.31 -25.03
CA GLY A 87 -0.47 -22.86 -24.43
C GLY A 87 0.49 -21.75 -24.01
N LEU A 88 0.64 -20.71 -24.83
CA LEU A 88 1.44 -19.53 -24.52
C LEU A 88 0.94 -18.82 -23.25
N SER A 89 -0.36 -18.56 -23.15
CA SER A 89 -0.96 -17.94 -21.96
C SER A 89 -0.68 -18.76 -20.69
N SER A 90 -0.83 -20.08 -20.77
CA SER A 90 -0.52 -21.00 -19.66
C SER A 90 0.97 -20.96 -19.29
N LEU A 91 1.85 -20.93 -20.28
CA LEU A 91 3.30 -20.91 -20.10
C LEU A 91 3.76 -19.60 -19.43
N ILE A 92 3.23 -18.46 -19.86
CA ILE A 92 3.48 -17.16 -19.22
C ILE A 92 2.94 -17.16 -17.79
N GLY A 93 1.74 -17.70 -17.57
CA GLY A 93 1.17 -17.85 -16.23
C GLY A 93 2.08 -18.63 -15.28
N VAL A 94 2.65 -19.75 -15.73
CA VAL A 94 3.62 -20.53 -14.94
C VAL A 94 4.92 -19.76 -14.72
N GLY A 95 5.48 -19.14 -15.77
CA GLY A 95 6.72 -18.38 -15.69
C GLY A 95 6.63 -17.14 -14.80
N SER A 96 5.45 -16.55 -14.68
CA SER A 96 5.17 -15.36 -13.86
C SER A 96 4.80 -15.68 -12.41
N GLN A 97 4.85 -16.95 -11.97
CA GLN A 97 4.58 -17.28 -10.57
C GLN A 97 5.66 -16.70 -9.64
N TYR A 98 5.27 -15.74 -8.81
CA TYR A 98 6.12 -15.14 -7.79
C TYR A 98 5.55 -15.33 -6.38
N LYS A 99 6.43 -15.23 -5.39
CA LYS A 99 6.07 -15.05 -3.98
C LYS A 99 6.64 -13.72 -3.50
N ILE A 100 5.83 -12.99 -2.74
CA ILE A 100 6.27 -11.78 -2.06
C ILE A 100 6.93 -12.22 -0.75
N ASP A 101 8.19 -11.86 -0.58
CA ASP A 101 8.92 -12.11 0.66
C ASP A 101 8.96 -10.83 1.50
N ILE A 102 8.16 -10.80 2.56
CA ILE A 102 8.16 -9.68 3.52
C ILE A 102 9.18 -10.03 4.59
N MET A 103 10.23 -9.22 4.72
CA MET A 103 11.35 -9.51 5.62
C MET A 103 10.88 -9.66 7.08
N SER A 104 10.92 -10.89 7.61
CA SER A 104 10.64 -11.17 9.02
C SER A 104 11.87 -10.96 9.90
N ARG A 105 11.64 -10.75 11.19
CA ARG A 105 12.73 -10.48 12.15
C ARG A 105 13.42 -11.80 12.52
N ARG A 106 14.76 -11.79 12.49
CA ARG A 106 15.57 -12.94 12.96
C ARG A 106 15.78 -12.94 14.49
N SER A 107 15.63 -11.79 15.14
CA SER A 107 15.80 -11.63 16.59
C SER A 107 14.46 -11.74 17.32
N THR A 108 14.43 -12.49 18.42
CA THR A 108 13.26 -12.76 19.27
C THR A 108 13.10 -11.78 20.44
N ARG A 109 13.93 -10.72 20.51
CA ARG A 109 13.87 -9.76 21.62
C ARG A 109 12.58 -8.97 21.57
N ASN A 110 11.81 -8.93 22.65
CA ASN A 110 10.62 -8.08 22.71
C ASN A 110 11.04 -6.61 22.61
N VAL A 111 10.53 -5.88 21.61
CA VAL A 111 10.80 -4.45 21.41
C VAL A 111 9.47 -3.73 21.57
N PRO A 112 9.44 -2.61 22.32
CA PRO A 112 8.21 -1.84 22.48
C PRO A 112 7.65 -1.38 21.13
N LYS A 113 6.33 -1.20 21.09
CA LYS A 113 5.62 -0.65 19.92
C LYS A 113 6.21 0.71 19.54
N ASP A 114 6.47 0.92 18.25
CA ASP A 114 6.91 2.20 17.70
C ASP A 114 5.75 2.82 16.89
N SER A 115 5.77 4.14 16.77
CA SER A 115 4.82 4.88 15.94
C SER A 115 5.50 5.38 14.68
N ILE A 116 4.76 5.38 13.57
CA ILE A 116 5.20 5.81 12.25
C ILE A 116 4.30 6.95 11.82
N VAL A 117 4.90 8.05 11.36
CA VAL A 117 4.16 9.17 10.80
C VAL A 117 4.36 9.21 9.30
N ILE A 118 3.25 9.31 8.56
CA ILE A 118 3.23 9.58 7.12
C ILE A 118 2.66 10.98 6.93
N LYS A 119 3.45 11.86 6.32
CA LYS A 119 3.01 13.19 5.90
C LYS A 119 2.50 13.11 4.47
N TYR A 120 1.31 13.65 4.22
CA TYR A 120 0.76 13.80 2.88
C TYR A 120 0.96 15.24 2.34
N PRO A 121 0.99 15.43 1.00
CA PRO A 121 1.15 16.75 0.39
C PRO A 121 0.06 17.76 0.75
N ASN A 122 -1.14 17.29 1.08
CA ASN A 122 -2.29 18.11 1.51
C ASN A 122 -2.20 18.58 2.97
N GLY A 123 -1.04 18.40 3.64
CA GLY A 123 -0.84 18.76 5.04
C GLY A 123 -1.52 17.82 6.04
N ALA A 124 -2.08 16.69 5.58
CA ALA A 124 -2.61 15.66 6.46
C ALA A 124 -1.50 14.77 7.02
N PHE A 125 -1.73 14.24 8.22
CA PHE A 125 -0.82 13.31 8.88
C PHE A 125 -1.54 11.99 9.16
N ARG A 126 -0.87 10.87 8.89
CA ARG A 126 -1.32 9.55 9.33
C ARG A 126 -0.32 8.99 10.32
N VAL A 127 -0.78 8.70 11.52
CA VAL A 127 0.01 8.09 12.59
C VAL A 127 -0.36 6.62 12.69
N ILE A 128 0.61 5.75 12.43
CA ILE A 128 0.44 4.31 12.51
C ILE A 128 1.16 3.80 13.75
N ARG A 129 0.41 3.18 14.68
CA ARG A 129 0.97 2.45 15.82
C ARG A 129 1.09 0.99 15.43
N CYS A 130 2.30 0.44 15.47
CA CYS A 130 2.49 -0.97 15.14
C CYS A 130 3.70 -1.56 15.86
N GLU A 131 3.78 -2.89 15.87
CA GLU A 131 4.98 -3.58 16.34
C GLU A 131 6.15 -3.35 15.37
N GLU A 132 7.38 -3.31 15.90
CA GLU A 132 8.59 -3.06 15.11
C GLU A 132 8.76 -4.06 13.94
N GLU A 133 8.32 -5.31 14.11
CA GLU A 133 8.37 -6.31 13.04
C GLU A 133 7.42 -5.98 11.88
N VAL A 134 6.18 -5.59 12.19
CA VAL A 134 5.18 -5.17 11.19
C VAL A 134 5.63 -3.90 10.51
N ALA A 135 6.07 -2.92 11.31
CA ALA A 135 6.70 -1.69 10.87
C ALA A 135 7.76 -2.00 9.81
N ARG A 136 8.82 -2.72 10.19
CA ARG A 136 9.97 -3.01 9.34
C ARG A 136 9.58 -3.77 8.07
N GLY A 137 8.71 -4.76 8.17
CA GLY A 137 8.24 -5.53 7.02
C GLY A 137 7.42 -4.69 6.03
N LEU A 138 6.53 -3.83 6.53
CA LEU A 138 5.57 -3.11 5.71
C LEU A 138 6.17 -1.81 5.12
N TYR A 139 6.96 -1.05 5.87
CA TYR A 139 7.43 0.28 5.45
C TYR A 139 8.93 0.38 5.12
N TRP A 140 9.80 -0.46 5.72
CA TRP A 140 11.25 -0.35 5.53
C TRP A 140 11.85 -1.46 4.66
N ALA A 141 11.24 -2.64 4.63
CA ALA A 141 11.75 -3.75 3.83
C ALA A 141 11.62 -3.42 2.33
N PRO A 142 12.62 -3.75 1.50
CA PRO A 142 12.46 -3.73 0.06
C PRO A 142 11.44 -4.81 -0.34
N GLU A 143 10.49 -4.45 -1.21
CA GLU A 143 9.53 -5.41 -1.78
C GLU A 143 10.21 -6.20 -2.89
N GLU A 144 10.78 -7.36 -2.56
CA GLU A 144 11.38 -8.26 -3.53
C GLU A 144 10.38 -9.35 -3.95
N CYS A 145 10.14 -9.45 -5.26
CA CYS A 145 9.38 -10.54 -5.85
C CYS A 145 10.33 -11.71 -6.13
N LYS A 146 10.23 -12.77 -5.33
CA LYS A 146 10.97 -14.01 -5.58
C LYS A 146 10.18 -14.89 -6.53
N TYR A 147 10.58 -14.88 -7.79
CA TYR A 147 10.04 -15.82 -8.78
C TYR A 147 10.35 -17.25 -8.35
N LYS A 148 9.36 -18.13 -8.53
CA LYS A 148 9.49 -19.55 -8.16
C LYS A 148 10.55 -20.27 -9.00
N TYR A 149 10.71 -19.82 -10.24
CA TYR A 149 11.68 -20.35 -11.20
C TYR A 149 12.90 -19.44 -11.27
N GLY A 150 14.08 -20.05 -11.38
CA GLY A 150 15.34 -19.32 -11.55
C GLY A 150 15.45 -18.66 -12.93
N ASP A 151 16.43 -17.77 -13.07
CA ASP A 151 16.66 -16.96 -14.28
C ASP A 151 16.78 -17.81 -15.56
N THR A 152 17.52 -18.93 -15.53
CA THR A 152 17.69 -19.80 -16.70
C THR A 152 16.37 -20.41 -17.17
N THR A 153 15.51 -20.87 -16.24
CA THR A 153 14.21 -21.46 -16.58
C THR A 153 13.27 -20.40 -17.12
N TYR A 154 13.28 -19.19 -16.55
CA TYR A 154 12.50 -18.06 -17.05
C TYR A 154 12.90 -17.68 -18.49
N ARG A 155 14.20 -17.63 -18.79
CA ARG A 155 14.71 -17.37 -20.15
C ARG A 155 14.26 -18.44 -21.15
N LEU A 156 14.27 -19.71 -20.76
CA LEU A 156 13.80 -20.81 -21.62
C LEU A 156 12.30 -20.71 -21.88
N ILE A 157 11.51 -20.45 -20.84
CA ILE A 157 10.05 -20.22 -20.93
C ILE A 157 9.76 -19.06 -21.89
N SER A 158 10.47 -17.94 -21.77
CA SER A 158 10.30 -16.79 -22.64
C SER A 158 10.67 -17.08 -24.11
N LEU A 159 11.75 -17.85 -24.35
CA LEU A 159 12.15 -18.28 -25.69
C LEU A 159 11.06 -19.13 -26.36
N VAL A 160 10.59 -20.16 -25.64
CA VAL A 160 9.53 -21.07 -26.13
C VAL A 160 8.23 -20.29 -26.35
N GLY A 161 7.89 -19.38 -25.43
CA GLY A 161 6.71 -18.53 -25.56
C GLY A 161 6.77 -17.63 -26.79
N THR A 162 7.91 -17.01 -27.06
CA THR A 162 8.08 -16.14 -28.24
C THR A 162 7.93 -16.92 -29.54
N LEU A 163 8.50 -18.13 -29.63
CA LEU A 163 8.35 -19.00 -30.80
C LEU A 163 6.89 -19.44 -30.98
N ALA A 164 6.22 -19.86 -29.90
CA ALA A 164 4.81 -20.22 -29.93
C ALA A 164 3.91 -19.05 -30.38
N LEU A 165 4.22 -17.82 -29.95
CA LEU A 165 3.54 -16.61 -30.39
C LEU A 165 3.72 -16.39 -31.89
N MET A 166 4.96 -16.42 -32.39
CA MET A 166 5.24 -16.19 -33.81
C MET A 166 4.54 -17.21 -34.70
N VAL A 167 4.65 -18.51 -34.38
CA VAL A 167 3.98 -19.57 -35.14
C VAL A 167 2.46 -19.44 -35.02
N GLY A 168 1.93 -19.13 -33.83
CA GLY A 168 0.50 -18.92 -33.61
C GLY A 168 -0.09 -17.81 -34.46
N VAL A 169 0.59 -16.66 -34.55
CA VAL A 169 0.16 -15.52 -35.37
C VAL A 169 0.23 -15.85 -36.87
N VAL A 170 1.26 -16.55 -37.32
CA VAL A 170 1.36 -17.00 -38.73
C VAL A 170 0.24 -17.97 -39.08
N CYS A 171 -0.09 -18.92 -38.19
CA CYS A 171 -1.23 -19.81 -38.39
C CYS A 171 -2.55 -19.04 -38.43
N LEU A 172 -2.75 -18.05 -37.55
CA LEU A 172 -3.95 -17.22 -37.56
C LEU A 172 -4.10 -16.43 -38.86
N ALA A 173 -3.02 -15.86 -39.39
CA ALA A 173 -3.03 -15.11 -40.65
C ALA A 173 -3.39 -15.97 -41.87
N ASN A 174 -3.12 -17.28 -41.82
CA ASN A 174 -3.49 -18.25 -42.85
C ASN A 174 -4.88 -18.89 -42.63
N SER A 175 -5.55 -18.58 -41.52
CA SER A 175 -6.89 -19.11 -41.23
C SER A 175 -7.99 -18.42 -42.04
N THR A 176 -9.19 -18.98 -42.02
CA THR A 176 -10.37 -18.44 -42.68
C THR A 176 -10.68 -17.02 -42.17
N SER A 177 -10.99 -16.10 -43.09
CA SER A 177 -11.28 -14.69 -42.78
C SER A 177 -12.35 -14.48 -41.69
N LEU A 178 -13.37 -15.35 -41.65
CA LEU A 178 -14.38 -15.32 -40.58
C LEU A 178 -13.76 -15.59 -39.20
N LEU A 179 -12.89 -16.59 -39.07
CA LEU A 179 -12.24 -16.90 -37.79
C LEU A 179 -11.28 -15.78 -37.40
N GLN A 180 -10.56 -15.18 -38.34
CA GLN A 180 -9.72 -14.01 -38.08
C GLN A 180 -10.52 -12.85 -37.46
N VAL A 181 -11.72 -12.56 -37.99
CA VAL A 181 -12.62 -11.53 -37.43
C VAL A 181 -13.08 -11.90 -36.01
N VAL A 182 -13.46 -13.16 -35.77
CA VAL A 182 -13.87 -13.60 -34.42
C VAL A 182 -12.72 -13.47 -33.43
N PHE A 183 -11.50 -13.87 -33.80
CA PHE A 183 -10.29 -13.67 -32.99
C PHE A 183 -10.06 -12.18 -32.67
N ALA A 184 -10.20 -11.30 -33.66
CA ALA A 184 -10.07 -9.87 -33.47
C ALA A 184 -11.11 -9.32 -32.48
N VAL A 185 -12.38 -9.75 -32.59
CA VAL A 185 -13.44 -9.35 -31.65
C VAL A 185 -13.14 -9.82 -30.23
N CYS A 186 -12.72 -11.09 -30.06
CA CYS A 186 -12.32 -11.61 -28.74
C CYS A 186 -11.15 -10.83 -28.13
N TYR A 187 -10.13 -10.51 -28.93
CA TYR A 187 -8.99 -9.71 -28.48
C TYR A 187 -9.42 -8.30 -28.06
N LEU A 188 -10.25 -7.61 -28.84
CA LEU A 188 -10.76 -6.28 -28.50
C LEU A 188 -11.60 -6.30 -27.22
N ALA A 189 -12.46 -7.31 -27.06
CA ALA A 189 -13.28 -7.49 -25.87
C ALA A 189 -12.41 -7.70 -24.61
N LEU A 190 -11.39 -8.56 -24.68
CA LEU A 190 -10.48 -8.78 -23.56
C LEU A 190 -9.69 -7.51 -23.20
N ASN A 191 -9.17 -6.76 -24.18
CA ASN A 191 -8.48 -5.50 -23.90
C ASN A 191 -9.41 -4.48 -23.22
N ALA A 192 -10.67 -4.38 -23.66
CA ALA A 192 -11.65 -3.52 -23.01
C ALA A 192 -11.89 -3.94 -21.55
N LEU A 193 -12.02 -5.24 -21.28
CA LEU A 193 -12.15 -5.76 -19.91
C LEU A 193 -10.91 -5.47 -19.05
N TYR A 194 -9.70 -5.59 -19.62
CA TYR A 194 -8.46 -5.21 -18.94
C TYR A 194 -8.43 -3.72 -18.56
N TRP A 195 -8.91 -2.83 -19.44
CA TRP A 195 -9.04 -1.41 -19.11
C TRP A 195 -10.05 -1.14 -18.00
N VAL A 196 -11.18 -1.87 -17.99
CA VAL A 196 -12.15 -1.78 -16.89
C VAL A 196 -11.52 -2.21 -15.57
N VAL A 197 -10.77 -3.31 -15.56
CA VAL A 197 -10.06 -3.76 -14.34
C VAL A 197 -8.98 -2.79 -13.91
N ALA A 198 -8.26 -2.15 -14.85
CA ALA A 198 -7.27 -1.13 -14.54
C ALA A 198 -7.89 0.13 -13.91
N ALA A 199 -9.17 0.42 -14.20
CA ALA A 199 -9.90 1.52 -13.59
C ALA A 199 -10.45 1.20 -12.19
N LEU A 200 -10.47 -0.07 -11.77
CA LEU A 200 -10.91 -0.49 -10.44
C LEU A 200 -9.86 -0.13 -9.38
N PRO A 201 -10.27 0.08 -8.12
CA PRO A 201 -9.35 0.40 -7.04
C PRO A 201 -8.31 -0.72 -6.89
N PRO A 202 -7.01 -0.38 -6.79
CA PRO A 202 -5.94 -1.37 -6.83
C PRO A 202 -6.00 -2.34 -5.64
N GLY A 203 -6.60 -1.93 -4.52
CA GLY A 203 -6.84 -2.80 -3.36
C GLY A 203 -7.75 -4.00 -3.63
N SER A 204 -8.60 -3.96 -4.67
CA SER A 204 -9.50 -5.08 -4.98
C SER A 204 -8.77 -6.32 -5.52
N ASN A 205 -7.55 -6.17 -6.02
CA ASN A 205 -6.77 -7.28 -6.56
C ASN A 205 -5.96 -8.02 -5.48
N TRP A 206 -5.90 -7.49 -4.26
CA TRP A 206 -5.03 -7.97 -3.20
C TRP A 206 -5.82 -8.42 -1.98
N ASP A 207 -5.41 -9.54 -1.39
CA ASP A 207 -5.92 -9.99 -0.10
C ASP A 207 -4.99 -9.48 1.01
N LEU A 208 -5.46 -8.43 1.71
CA LEU A 208 -4.76 -7.80 2.82
C LEU A 208 -5.22 -8.32 4.19
N SER A 209 -6.02 -9.38 4.26
CA SER A 209 -6.56 -9.97 5.50
C SER A 209 -5.51 -10.58 6.46
N CYS A 210 -4.23 -10.38 6.19
CA CYS A 210 -3.15 -10.69 7.13
C CYS A 210 -2.86 -9.52 8.10
N TYR A 211 -3.33 -8.32 7.78
CA TYR A 211 -3.24 -7.14 8.63
C TYR A 211 -4.63 -6.77 9.14
N ASP A 212 -4.70 -6.48 10.43
CA ASP A 212 -5.87 -5.85 11.03
C ASP A 212 -5.56 -4.38 11.28
N VAL A 213 -6.48 -3.50 10.89
CA VAL A 213 -6.31 -2.04 10.95
C VAL A 213 -7.43 -1.46 11.78
N GLU A 214 -7.12 -1.10 13.02
CA GLU A 214 -8.07 -0.53 13.96
C GLU A 214 -7.90 1.00 14.03
N PRO A 215 -8.93 1.80 13.70
CA PRO A 215 -8.85 3.25 13.81
C PRO A 215 -8.93 3.71 15.28
N ILE A 216 -7.92 4.45 15.72
CA ILE A 216 -7.89 5.06 17.05
C ILE A 216 -8.43 6.50 16.94
N HIS A 217 -9.49 6.78 17.70
CA HIS A 217 -10.10 8.10 17.73
C HIS A 217 -9.54 8.92 18.90
N TYR A 218 -9.18 10.17 18.65
CA TYR A 218 -8.69 11.13 19.64
C TYR A 218 -9.67 12.27 19.82
N GLU A 219 -9.57 12.96 20.95
CA GLU A 219 -10.38 14.16 21.22
C GLU A 219 -10.16 15.23 20.13
N GLY A 220 -11.23 15.96 19.80
CA GLY A 220 -11.21 17.00 18.77
C GLY A 220 -11.32 16.52 17.32
N GLY A 221 -11.67 15.26 17.06
CA GLY A 221 -12.00 14.75 15.71
C GLY A 221 -10.79 14.54 14.77
N GLU A 222 -11.01 14.04 13.55
CA GLU A 222 -9.92 13.86 12.57
C GLU A 222 -9.53 15.18 11.88
N ASP A 223 -10.49 16.08 11.66
CA ASP A 223 -10.32 17.30 10.86
C ASP A 223 -9.74 18.45 11.68
N ASN A 224 -8.79 19.19 11.10
CA ASN A 224 -8.18 20.37 11.71
C ASN A 224 -8.29 21.57 10.77
N LYS A 225 -8.33 22.79 11.35
CA LYS A 225 -8.49 24.03 10.58
C LYS A 225 -7.18 24.51 9.95
N SER A 226 -6.05 24.15 10.54
CA SER A 226 -4.72 24.63 10.13
C SER A 226 -3.68 23.50 10.12
N PHE A 227 -2.63 23.71 9.34
CA PHE A 227 -1.47 22.81 9.32
C PHE A 227 -0.79 22.73 10.70
N THR A 228 -0.67 23.85 11.40
CA THR A 228 -0.07 23.92 12.74
C THR A 228 -0.84 23.08 13.75
N GLN A 229 -2.18 23.14 13.71
CA GLN A 229 -3.05 22.31 14.55
C GLN A 229 -2.87 20.82 14.24
N ALA A 230 -2.84 20.45 12.96
CA ALA A 230 -2.61 19.08 12.52
C ALA A 230 -1.23 18.55 12.96
N LEU A 231 -0.20 19.39 12.83
CA LEU A 231 1.17 19.05 13.24
C LEU A 231 1.27 18.89 14.77
N TRP A 232 0.69 19.83 15.54
CA TRP A 232 0.61 19.72 17.00
C TRP A 232 -0.07 18.42 17.41
N LYS A 233 -1.24 18.14 16.84
CA LYS A 233 -2.00 16.92 17.12
C LYS A 233 -1.20 15.66 16.80
N ALA A 234 -0.48 15.63 15.67
CA ALA A 234 0.41 14.52 15.34
C ALA A 234 1.55 14.35 16.37
N ILE A 235 2.16 15.44 16.84
CA ILE A 235 3.22 15.40 17.88
C ILE A 235 2.65 14.88 19.21
N ALA A 236 1.49 15.39 19.64
CA ALA A 236 0.82 14.94 20.85
C ALA A 236 0.46 13.46 20.82
N ILE A 237 -0.02 12.95 19.68
CA ILE A 237 -0.39 11.55 19.49
C ILE A 237 0.83 10.63 19.44
N THR A 238 1.92 11.08 18.79
CA THR A 238 3.14 10.28 18.62
C THR A 238 4.01 10.30 19.86
N GLU A 239 3.73 11.21 20.80
CA GLU A 239 4.49 11.36 22.03
C GLU A 239 5.99 11.64 21.77
N SER A 240 6.32 12.18 20.60
CA SER A 240 7.67 12.47 20.14
C SER A 240 7.63 13.60 19.13
N ALA A 241 8.59 14.52 19.23
CA ALA A 241 8.77 15.62 18.27
C ALA A 241 10.03 15.43 17.41
N ASP A 242 10.81 14.36 17.62
CA ASP A 242 12.14 14.23 17.00
C ASP A 242 12.05 14.02 15.47
N TRP A 243 10.97 13.41 15.00
CA TRP A 243 10.70 13.20 13.57
C TRP A 243 10.42 14.50 12.80
N VAL A 244 9.96 15.56 13.48
CA VAL A 244 9.61 16.86 12.87
C VAL A 244 10.83 17.60 12.33
N LYS A 245 12.02 17.28 12.86
CA LYS A 245 13.32 17.83 12.39
C LYS A 245 13.71 17.35 11.00
N THR A 246 13.00 16.37 10.45
CA THR A 246 13.25 15.85 9.10
C THR A 246 12.92 16.94 8.07
N PRO A 247 13.81 17.21 7.09
CA PRO A 247 13.55 18.22 6.08
C PRO A 247 12.25 17.94 5.33
N GLY A 248 11.47 19.00 5.09
CA GLY A 248 10.19 18.90 4.39
C GLY A 248 8.99 18.56 5.29
N VAL A 249 9.16 18.34 6.60
CA VAL A 249 8.03 18.15 7.54
C VAL A 249 7.47 19.50 8.00
N ALA A 250 8.29 20.32 8.66
CA ALA A 250 7.96 21.68 9.10
C ALA A 250 8.88 22.71 8.43
N PRO A 251 8.51 24.01 8.37
CA PRO A 251 9.39 25.06 7.88
C PRO A 251 10.68 25.15 8.69
N VAL A 252 11.82 25.23 7.99
CA VAL A 252 13.15 25.32 8.62
C VAL A 252 13.40 26.78 8.99
N SER A 253 12.93 27.19 10.18
CA SER A 253 13.20 28.51 10.74
C SER A 253 13.38 28.41 12.25
N LYS A 254 14.14 29.32 12.85
CA LYS A 254 14.39 29.34 14.30
C LYS A 254 13.10 29.42 15.12
N GLY A 255 12.12 30.21 14.66
CA GLY A 255 10.81 30.30 15.32
C GLY A 255 10.08 28.95 15.36
N TRP A 256 10.13 28.19 14.26
CA TRP A 256 9.56 26.84 14.19
C TRP A 256 10.34 25.83 15.04
N GLU A 257 11.67 25.92 15.10
CA GLU A 257 12.48 25.07 15.98
C GLU A 257 12.14 25.28 17.46
N LEU A 258 11.97 26.55 17.87
CA LEU A 258 11.53 26.92 19.23
C LEU A 258 10.12 26.41 19.52
N TRP A 259 9.20 26.56 18.57
CA TRP A 259 7.83 26.05 18.71
C TRP A 259 7.80 24.52 18.87
N VAL A 260 8.55 23.78 18.04
CA VAL A 260 8.65 22.31 18.14
C VAL A 260 9.24 21.89 19.49
N LYS A 261 10.21 22.65 20.01
CA LYS A 261 10.78 22.40 21.34
C LYS A 261 9.73 22.60 22.45
N LYS A 262 8.98 23.71 22.44
CA LYS A 262 7.90 23.95 23.39
C LYS A 262 6.79 22.90 23.31
N ALA A 263 6.44 22.48 22.09
CA ALA A 263 5.49 21.40 21.87
C ALA A 263 5.97 20.08 22.49
N LYS A 264 7.26 19.75 22.35
CA LYS A 264 7.87 18.58 23.00
C LYS A 264 7.77 18.67 24.53
N GLU A 265 8.10 19.82 25.11
CA GLU A 265 8.02 20.06 26.56
C GLU A 265 6.58 19.96 27.09
N ALA A 266 5.57 20.38 26.32
CA ALA A 266 4.16 20.23 26.67
C ALA A 266 3.73 18.75 26.71
N VAL A 267 4.19 17.95 25.75
CA VAL A 267 3.93 16.50 25.70
C VAL A 267 4.61 15.76 26.87
N GLU A 268 5.87 16.10 27.16
CA GLU A 268 6.63 15.50 28.28
C GLU A 268 5.96 15.79 29.64
N ARG A 269 5.53 17.05 29.87
CA ARG A 269 4.77 17.41 31.09
C ARG A 269 3.49 16.60 31.25
N HIS A 270 2.76 16.38 30.17
CA HIS A 270 1.53 15.59 30.20
C HIS A 270 1.80 14.09 30.45
N GLN A 271 2.90 13.55 29.91
CA GLN A 271 3.31 12.16 30.20
C GLN A 271 3.67 11.95 31.66
N ASP A 272 4.36 12.90 32.27
CA ASP A 272 4.76 12.81 33.68
C ASP A 272 3.54 12.92 34.62
N GLN A 273 2.58 13.79 34.28
CA GLN A 273 1.30 13.87 34.98
C GLN A 273 0.49 12.57 34.88
N ARG A 274 0.49 11.94 33.70
CA ARG A 274 -0.20 10.66 33.46
C ARG A 274 0.43 9.51 34.26
N LYS A 275 1.75 9.37 34.24
CA LYS A 275 2.47 8.34 35.01
C LYS A 275 2.32 8.51 36.53
N SER A 276 2.07 9.72 37.01
CA SER A 276 1.81 10.00 38.43
C SER A 276 0.37 9.66 38.87
N CYS A 277 -0.56 9.43 37.94
CA CYS A 277 -1.99 9.23 38.23
C CYS A 277 -2.51 7.83 37.83
N ASP A 278 -1.63 6.85 37.61
CA ASP A 278 -2.04 5.50 37.19
C ASP A 278 -2.79 4.75 38.30
N GLU A 279 -4.13 4.85 38.33
CA GLU A 279 -4.99 3.70 38.67
C GLU A 279 -6.48 3.77 38.28
N ILE A 280 -7.02 4.87 37.74
CA ILE A 280 -8.48 4.92 37.47
C ILE A 280 -8.77 5.69 36.18
N ALA A 281 -9.50 5.04 35.26
CA ALA A 281 -10.13 5.59 34.05
C ALA A 281 -9.34 5.52 32.72
N GLU A 282 -9.12 4.31 32.20
CA GLU A 282 -8.96 4.11 30.75
C GLU A 282 -9.86 2.97 30.27
N LYS A 283 -11.17 3.01 30.63
CA LYS A 283 -12.13 1.95 30.25
C LYS A 283 -13.56 2.36 29.88
N SER A 284 -13.94 3.64 29.87
CA SER A 284 -15.36 4.01 29.60
C SER A 284 -15.61 4.82 28.33
N THR A 285 -14.61 5.42 27.71
CA THR A 285 -14.76 6.12 26.43
C THR A 285 -13.49 5.86 25.63
N GLY A 286 -13.55 5.15 24.50
CA GLY A 286 -12.39 4.78 23.67
C GLY A 286 -11.68 5.96 22.98
N VAL A 287 -11.71 7.16 23.59
CA VAL A 287 -11.15 8.40 23.10
C VAL A 287 -10.01 8.80 24.04
N LYS A 288 -8.79 8.94 23.50
CA LYS A 288 -7.63 9.39 24.26
C LYS A 288 -7.57 10.92 24.31
N SER A 289 -7.38 11.48 25.50
CA SER A 289 -7.20 12.92 25.70
C SER A 289 -5.85 13.40 25.20
N LEU A 290 -5.83 14.64 24.71
CA LEU A 290 -4.63 15.33 24.22
C LEU A 290 -4.17 16.38 25.25
N PRO A 291 -2.87 16.71 25.31
CA PRO A 291 -2.37 17.78 26.17
C PRO A 291 -3.02 19.12 25.79
N ASP A 292 -3.36 19.91 26.80
CA ASP A 292 -3.83 21.28 26.59
C ASP A 292 -2.63 22.17 26.22
N PHE A 293 -2.64 22.69 24.99
CA PHE A 293 -1.57 23.50 24.42
C PHE A 293 -2.15 24.42 23.35
N ASP A 294 -2.04 25.72 23.59
CA ASP A 294 -2.45 26.73 22.61
C ASP A 294 -1.38 26.86 21.52
N TRP A 295 -1.56 26.06 20.47
CA TRP A 295 -0.63 25.97 19.35
C TRP A 295 -0.59 27.24 18.50
N GLU A 296 -1.63 28.07 18.53
CA GLU A 296 -1.75 29.29 17.72
C GLU A 296 -1.03 30.44 18.42
N GLU A 297 -1.35 30.68 19.69
CA GLU A 297 -0.71 31.71 20.49
C GLU A 297 0.81 31.47 20.60
N GLU A 298 1.24 30.24 20.89
CA GLU A 298 2.66 29.91 21.02
C GLU A 298 3.43 30.05 19.71
N LEU A 299 2.81 29.78 18.56
CA LEU A 299 3.47 30.00 17.27
C LEU A 299 3.63 31.49 16.98
N THR A 300 2.61 32.31 17.25
CA THR A 300 2.71 33.77 17.06
C THR A 300 3.79 34.37 17.95
N LEU A 301 3.86 33.97 19.21
CA LEU A 301 4.91 34.41 20.15
C LEU A 301 6.31 34.01 19.69
N CYS A 302 6.49 32.79 19.19
CA CYS A 302 7.78 32.33 18.69
C CYS A 302 8.22 33.03 17.40
N LEU A 303 7.28 33.39 16.52
CA LEU A 303 7.56 34.15 15.30
C LEU A 303 7.85 35.63 15.60
N ASP A 304 7.11 36.24 16.52
CA ASP A 304 7.32 37.64 16.93
C ASP A 304 8.65 37.83 17.66
N HIS A 305 9.08 36.85 18.45
CA HIS A 305 10.41 36.85 19.05
C HIS A 305 11.52 36.81 17.99
N TYR A 306 11.28 36.10 16.87
CA TYR A 306 12.25 36.02 15.77
C TYR A 306 12.32 37.30 14.95
N VAL A 307 11.20 38.01 14.74
CA VAL A 307 11.20 39.28 13.99
C VAL A 307 11.91 40.41 14.76
N LYS A 308 12.05 40.28 16.08
CA LYS A 308 12.70 41.27 16.95
C LYS A 308 14.21 41.04 17.15
N GLU A 309 14.76 39.90 16.74
CA GLU A 309 16.20 39.57 16.74
C GLU A 309 16.85 39.82 15.38
#